data_AF-A0A7R9MFU8-F1
#
_entry.id   AF-A0A7R9MFU8-F1
#
_cell.length_a   1.000
_cell.length_b   1.000
_cell.length_c   1.000
_cell.angle_alpha   90.00
_cell.angle_beta   90.00
_cell.angle_gamma   90.00
#
_symmetry.space_group_name_H-M   'P 1'
#
loop_
_entity.id
_entity.type
_entity.pdbx_description
1 polymer ?
#
loop_
_entity_poly.entity_id
_entity_poly.type
_entity_poly.pdbx_seq_one_letter_code
_entity_poly.pdbx_strand_id
1 'polypeptide(L)'
;MNDCIRVGARQECIVRKVENADTVCVCNQTYCDDFPALKRPKSGFLTVYESNKAGERFKETELQFGSTIDSTADQTVVVTIDKTQKYQTIFGFGGAFTDTTGQMLKTVNQSLADLLIDSYFSDNGIEYSMARIPIAGTDFSDRPYSYDDVDGDLELKHFALQKEDLEWKIPYIQRALKVSPHKIKFFGSPWSPPSWMKTNHMFNHGGELRGTVGGEYYQSWANYFVK
;
A
#
# COMPACT_ATOMS: atom_id res chain seq x y z
N MET A 1 -4.24 -21.41 -20.48
CA MET A 1 -2.91 -21.99 -20.72
C MET A 1 -1.89 -20.94 -20.30
N ASN A 2 -1.12 -21.01 -19.22
CA ASN A 2 -0.86 -22.05 -18.23
C ASN A 2 -1.08 -21.45 -16.84
N ASP A 3 -1.92 -22.09 -16.04
CA ASP A 3 -2.06 -21.80 -14.62
C ASP A 3 -1.02 -22.67 -13.91
N CYS A 4 0.22 -22.18 -13.84
CA CYS A 4 1.25 -22.81 -13.03
C CYS A 4 1.05 -22.35 -11.59
N ILE A 5 0.14 -23.01 -10.86
CA ILE A 5 0.15 -23.00 -9.40
C ILE A 5 1.52 -23.56 -9.01
N ARG A 6 2.44 -22.70 -8.57
CA ARG A 6 3.71 -23.11 -7.99
C ARG A 6 3.39 -23.78 -6.66
N VAL A 7 3.17 -25.09 -6.69
CA VAL A 7 3.24 -25.95 -5.50
C VAL A 7 4.72 -26.20 -5.20
N GLY A 8 5.41 -25.14 -4.78
CA GLY A 8 6.79 -25.18 -4.29
C GLY A 8 6.84 -25.12 -2.77
N ALA A 9 7.92 -25.60 -2.16
CA ALA A 9 8.20 -25.28 -0.76
C ALA A 9 8.34 -23.75 -0.59
N ARG A 10 7.89 -23.23 0.56
CA ARG A 10 7.97 -21.80 0.93
C ARG A 10 9.37 -21.24 0.62
N GLN A 11 9.42 -20.09 -0.04
CA GLN A 11 10.65 -19.33 -0.22
C GLN A 11 10.96 -18.59 1.08
N GLU A 12 12.03 -19.01 1.77
CA GLU A 12 12.43 -18.40 3.04
C GLU A 12 13.14 -17.06 2.85
N CYS A 13 13.12 -16.21 3.88
CA CYS A 13 13.83 -14.94 3.90
C CYS A 13 15.35 -15.15 3.75
N ILE A 14 15.94 -14.58 2.70
CA ILE A 14 17.40 -14.45 2.59
C ILE A 14 17.83 -13.26 3.46
N VAL A 15 18.22 -13.58 4.69
CA VAL A 15 18.57 -12.61 5.73
C VAL A 15 19.87 -11.86 5.38
N ARG A 16 19.82 -10.53 5.41
CA ARG A 16 21.00 -9.65 5.38
C ARG A 16 20.95 -8.64 6.53
N LYS A 17 22.06 -8.50 7.24
CA LYS A 17 22.26 -7.40 8.21
C LYS A 17 22.69 -6.14 7.46
N VAL A 18 22.02 -5.02 7.73
CA VAL A 18 22.34 -3.72 7.14
C VAL A 18 22.93 -2.84 8.25
N GLU A 19 23.99 -2.10 7.93
CA GLU A 19 24.64 -1.21 8.89
C GLU A 19 23.64 -0.15 9.40
N ASN A 20 23.52 0.01 10.72
CA ASN A 20 22.56 0.89 11.40
C ASN A 20 21.07 0.56 11.18
N ALA A 21 20.76 -0.65 10.68
CA ALA A 21 19.41 -1.18 10.57
C ALA A 21 19.33 -2.58 11.19
N ASP A 22 18.10 -3.04 11.45
CA ASP A 22 17.84 -4.44 11.78
C ASP A 22 18.10 -5.35 10.54
N THR A 23 17.64 -6.58 10.59
CA THR A 23 17.76 -7.56 9.50
C THR A 23 16.71 -7.33 8.41
N VAL A 24 17.09 -7.47 7.14
CA VAL A 24 16.18 -7.43 5.97
C VAL A 24 16.13 -8.76 5.23
N CYS A 25 15.06 -8.99 4.46
CA CYS A 25 14.95 -10.08 3.49
C CYS A 25 15.36 -9.57 2.11
N VAL A 26 16.31 -10.24 1.47
CA VAL A 26 16.87 -9.83 0.18
C VAL A 26 16.09 -10.48 -0.95
N CYS A 27 15.48 -9.65 -1.80
CA CYS A 27 14.86 -10.08 -3.05
C CYS A 27 15.71 -9.66 -4.26
N ASN A 28 15.64 -10.45 -5.33
CA ASN A 28 16.27 -10.21 -6.62
C ASN A 28 15.34 -10.66 -7.77
N GLN A 29 15.80 -10.58 -9.02
CA GLN A 29 14.99 -10.88 -10.21
C GLN A 29 14.41 -12.30 -10.27
N THR A 30 14.95 -13.23 -9.49
CA THR A 30 14.60 -14.65 -9.52
C THR A 30 14.10 -15.19 -8.18
N TYR A 31 14.15 -14.38 -7.12
CA TYR A 31 13.90 -14.82 -5.76
C TYR A 31 13.33 -13.69 -4.91
N CYS A 32 12.26 -13.96 -4.18
CA CYS A 32 11.80 -13.18 -3.05
C CYS A 32 11.15 -14.15 -2.06
N ASP A 33 11.17 -13.88 -0.76
CA ASP A 33 10.44 -14.71 0.19
C ASP A 33 8.93 -14.62 -0.05
N ASP A 34 8.25 -15.73 0.21
CA ASP A 34 6.80 -15.84 0.04
C ASP A 34 6.11 -16.32 1.32
N PHE A 35 4.80 -16.09 1.34
CA PHE A 35 3.92 -16.55 2.40
C PHE A 35 2.87 -17.47 1.78
N PRO A 36 2.77 -18.74 2.22
CA PRO A 36 1.70 -19.59 1.73
C PRO A 36 0.34 -19.00 2.15
N ALA A 37 -0.67 -19.17 1.30
CA ALA A 37 -2.03 -18.74 1.59
C ALA A 37 -2.49 -19.20 2.98
N LEU A 38 -3.07 -18.29 3.76
CA LEU A 38 -3.48 -18.54 5.14
C LEU A 38 -4.51 -19.67 5.20
N LYS A 39 -4.21 -20.71 5.99
CA LYS A 39 -5.11 -21.83 6.22
C LYS A 39 -5.82 -21.68 7.56
N ARG A 40 -7.11 -21.99 7.57
CA ARG A 40 -7.86 -22.05 8.83
C ARG A 40 -7.31 -23.21 9.67
N PRO A 41 -6.91 -22.98 10.93
CA PRO A 41 -6.41 -24.05 11.79
C PRO A 41 -7.50 -25.09 12.07
N LYS A 42 -7.09 -26.31 12.37
CA LYS A 42 -7.99 -27.40 12.80
C LYS A 42 -8.69 -27.00 14.11
N SER A 43 -9.89 -27.52 14.34
CA SER A 43 -10.60 -27.32 15.61
C SER A 43 -9.72 -27.76 16.78
N GLY A 44 -9.57 -26.93 17.81
CA GLY A 44 -8.69 -27.19 18.95
C GLY A 44 -7.23 -26.74 18.76
N PHE A 45 -6.88 -26.18 17.60
CA PHE A 45 -5.55 -25.64 17.31
C PHE A 45 -5.60 -24.16 16.96
N LEU A 46 -4.45 -23.50 17.07
CA LEU A 46 -4.23 -22.12 16.65
C LEU A 46 -2.90 -22.03 15.90
N THR A 47 -2.87 -21.18 14.88
CA THR A 47 -1.64 -20.87 14.12
C THR A 47 -1.07 -19.55 14.62
N VAL A 48 0.21 -19.55 15.00
CA VAL A 48 0.96 -18.35 15.41
C VAL A 48 1.97 -18.01 14.33
N TYR A 49 2.01 -16.74 13.94
CA TYR A 49 3.06 -16.19 13.09
C TYR A 49 3.96 -15.27 13.91
N GLU A 50 5.25 -15.58 13.97
CA GLU A 50 6.23 -14.80 14.73
C GLU A 50 7.19 -14.05 13.81
N SER A 51 7.44 -12.77 14.11
CA SER A 51 8.59 -12.03 13.58
C SER A 51 9.33 -11.37 14.73
N ASN A 52 10.66 -11.47 14.77
CA ASN A 52 11.45 -10.97 15.90
C ASN A 52 12.82 -10.40 15.47
N LYS A 53 13.52 -9.78 16.43
CA LYS A 53 14.86 -9.20 16.23
C LYS A 53 15.96 -10.24 15.96
N ALA A 54 15.73 -11.50 16.33
CA ALA A 54 16.67 -12.59 16.06
C ALA A 54 16.68 -13.00 14.58
N GLY A 55 15.67 -12.58 13.80
CA GLY A 55 15.62 -12.78 12.36
C GLY A 55 14.43 -13.61 11.88
N GLU A 56 13.54 -14.05 12.77
CA GLU A 56 12.32 -14.77 12.35
C GLU A 56 11.41 -13.85 11.53
N ARG A 57 10.81 -14.39 10.46
CA ARG A 57 9.98 -13.64 9.50
C ARG A 57 8.72 -14.44 9.19
N PHE A 58 7.61 -14.04 9.81
CA PHE A 58 6.35 -14.78 9.80
C PHE A 58 6.57 -16.29 9.96
N LYS A 59 7.36 -16.67 10.96
CA LYS A 59 7.58 -18.08 11.29
C LYS A 59 6.27 -18.66 11.77
N GLU A 60 5.77 -19.66 11.06
CA GLU A 60 4.52 -20.32 11.41
C GLU A 60 4.76 -21.40 12.46
N THR A 61 3.93 -21.43 13.50
CA THR A 61 3.87 -22.51 14.49
C THR A 61 2.42 -22.87 14.79
N GLU A 62 2.13 -24.16 14.95
CA GLU A 62 0.81 -24.64 15.36
C GLU A 62 0.85 -24.96 16.86
N LEU A 63 -0.06 -24.37 17.62
CA LEU A 63 -0.25 -24.64 19.04
C LEU A 63 -1.61 -25.28 19.26
N GLN A 64 -1.72 -26.15 20.27
CA GLN A 64 -2.97 -26.76 20.69
C GLN A 64 -3.55 -25.98 21.86
N PHE A 65 -4.86 -25.75 21.88
CA PHE A 65 -5.51 -25.18 23.06
C PHE A 65 -5.34 -26.12 24.26
N GLY A 66 -4.81 -25.59 25.36
CA GLY A 66 -4.78 -26.30 26.64
C GLY A 66 -6.17 -26.41 27.25
N SER A 67 -6.38 -27.43 28.09
CA SER A 67 -7.63 -27.64 28.83
C SER A 67 -7.73 -26.82 30.11
N THR A 68 -6.62 -26.27 30.61
CA THR A 68 -6.52 -25.54 31.88
C THR A 68 -5.49 -24.41 31.77
N ILE A 69 -5.75 -23.28 32.42
CA ILE A 69 -4.75 -22.23 32.66
C ILE A 69 -3.87 -22.71 33.81
N ASP A 70 -2.57 -22.90 33.57
CA ASP A 70 -1.63 -23.30 34.61
C ASP A 70 -1.38 -22.11 35.56
N SER A 71 -2.14 -22.08 36.66
CA SER A 71 -2.11 -21.01 37.65
C SER A 71 -0.90 -21.07 38.60
N THR A 72 0.08 -21.94 38.33
CA THR A 72 1.27 -22.11 39.19
C THR A 72 2.43 -21.17 38.83
N ALA A 73 2.33 -20.44 37.71
CA ALA A 73 3.30 -19.42 37.35
C ALA A 73 3.01 -18.10 38.10
N ASP A 74 3.96 -17.66 38.92
CA ASP A 74 3.91 -16.46 39.78
C ASP A 74 3.54 -15.15 39.04
N GLN A 75 3.56 -15.14 37.70
CA GLN A 75 3.11 -14.02 36.86
C GLN A 75 2.39 -14.53 35.60
N THR A 76 1.11 -14.88 35.72
CA THR A 76 0.28 -15.23 34.56
C THR A 76 -0.42 -13.99 34.01
N VAL A 77 -0.21 -13.68 32.73
CA VAL A 77 -1.00 -12.66 32.01
C VAL A 77 -2.12 -13.37 31.26
N VAL A 78 -3.37 -13.03 31.58
CA VAL A 78 -4.56 -13.60 30.92
C VAL A 78 -5.23 -12.52 30.05
N VAL A 79 -5.40 -12.84 28.77
CA VAL A 79 -6.14 -11.99 27.81
C VAL A 79 -7.42 -12.71 27.41
N THR A 80 -8.56 -12.09 27.68
CA THR A 80 -9.90 -12.66 27.41
C THR A 80 -10.56 -11.95 26.23
N ILE A 81 -11.08 -12.71 25.27
CA ILE A 81 -11.80 -12.17 24.10
C ILE A 81 -13.31 -12.30 24.31
N ASP A 82 -13.99 -11.17 24.49
CA ASP A 82 -15.46 -11.10 24.52
C ASP A 82 -16.02 -10.82 23.13
N LYS A 83 -16.66 -11.81 22.51
CA LYS A 83 -17.23 -11.72 21.16
C LYS A 83 -18.54 -10.92 21.10
N THR A 84 -19.14 -10.60 22.24
CA THR A 84 -20.38 -9.81 22.32
C THR A 84 -20.11 -8.30 22.23
N GLN A 85 -18.91 -7.88 22.64
CA GLN A 85 -18.44 -6.50 22.50
C GLN A 85 -17.86 -6.29 21.10
N LYS A 86 -18.53 -5.46 20.30
CA LYS A 86 -18.12 -5.12 18.93
C LYS A 86 -17.66 -3.68 18.85
N TYR A 87 -16.69 -3.43 17.97
CA TYR A 87 -16.14 -2.09 17.69
C TYR A 87 -16.24 -1.78 16.19
N GLN A 88 -15.30 -1.00 15.65
CA GLN A 88 -15.27 -0.62 14.24
C GLN A 88 -15.04 -1.83 13.31
N THR A 89 -15.55 -1.71 12.09
CA THR A 89 -15.15 -2.59 10.98
C THR A 89 -13.84 -2.07 10.38
N ILE A 90 -12.94 -2.98 10.02
CA ILE A 90 -11.66 -2.63 9.42
C ILE A 90 -11.85 -2.35 7.92
N PHE A 91 -11.38 -1.19 7.46
CA PHE A 91 -11.48 -0.79 6.05
C PHE A 91 -10.52 -1.59 5.16
N GLY A 92 -9.28 -1.73 5.58
CA GLY A 92 -8.20 -2.46 4.89
C GLY A 92 -6.83 -2.09 5.45
N PHE A 93 -5.79 -2.68 4.88
CA PHE A 93 -4.37 -2.34 5.12
C PHE A 93 -3.66 -2.18 3.77
N GLY A 94 -2.68 -1.27 3.70
CA GLY A 94 -2.17 -0.83 2.42
C GLY A 94 -1.00 0.15 2.44
N GLY A 95 -0.64 0.60 1.24
CA GLY A 95 0.39 1.62 1.00
C GLY A 95 -0.06 2.67 -0.02
N ALA A 96 0.88 3.48 -0.51
CA ALA A 96 0.62 4.55 -1.48
C ALA A 96 1.38 4.34 -2.79
N PHE A 97 0.68 4.52 -3.91
CA PHE A 97 1.28 4.60 -5.25
C PHE A 97 1.71 6.04 -5.54
N THR A 98 2.74 6.51 -4.83
CA THR A 98 3.39 7.81 -5.11
C THR A 98 4.23 7.73 -6.38
N ASP A 99 4.62 8.89 -6.92
CA ASP A 99 5.48 8.94 -8.11
C ASP A 99 6.82 8.25 -7.82
N THR A 100 7.43 8.49 -6.66
CA THR A 100 8.65 7.76 -6.23
C THR A 100 8.44 6.25 -6.17
N THR A 101 7.32 5.74 -5.64
CA THR A 101 7.05 4.28 -5.64
C THR A 101 7.08 3.73 -7.08
N GLY A 102 6.36 4.38 -7.99
CA GLY A 102 6.32 3.95 -9.39
C GLY A 102 7.66 4.08 -10.10
N GLN A 103 8.41 5.16 -9.84
CA GLN A 103 9.75 5.36 -10.39
C GLN A 103 10.75 4.31 -9.89
N MET A 104 10.71 3.95 -8.60
CA MET A 104 11.57 2.91 -8.03
C MET A 104 11.27 1.54 -8.64
N LEU A 105 10.00 1.20 -8.81
CA LEU A 105 9.59 -0.02 -9.51
C LEU A 105 10.04 -0.03 -10.98
N LYS A 106 10.01 1.13 -11.66
CA LYS A 106 10.49 1.27 -13.05
C LYS A 106 12.01 1.18 -13.16
N THR A 107 12.75 1.52 -12.10
CA THR A 107 14.22 1.50 -12.10
C THR A 107 14.79 0.08 -12.01
N VAL A 108 14.05 -0.84 -11.37
CA VAL A 108 14.45 -2.25 -11.32
C VAL A 108 13.97 -3.01 -12.57
N ASN A 109 14.49 -4.22 -12.79
CA ASN A 109 13.99 -5.09 -13.85
C ASN A 109 12.54 -5.50 -13.57
N GLN A 110 11.74 -5.65 -14.64
CA GLN A 110 10.33 -6.02 -14.58
C GLN A 110 10.05 -7.24 -13.68
N SER A 111 10.88 -8.29 -13.73
CA SER A 111 10.68 -9.48 -12.88
C SER A 111 10.79 -9.16 -11.39
N LEU A 112 11.70 -8.27 -11.00
CA LEU A 112 11.81 -7.83 -9.61
C LEU A 112 10.65 -6.89 -9.23
N ALA A 113 10.25 -5.98 -10.13
CA ALA A 113 9.08 -5.12 -9.90
C ALA A 113 7.81 -5.96 -9.67
N ASP A 114 7.64 -7.02 -10.46
CA ASP A 114 6.53 -7.96 -10.33
C ASP A 114 6.57 -8.72 -8.99
N LEU A 115 7.74 -9.22 -8.58
CA LEU A 115 7.91 -9.86 -7.26
C LEU A 115 7.59 -8.91 -6.12
N LEU A 116 7.99 -7.64 -6.20
CA LEU A 116 7.69 -6.63 -5.18
C LEU A 116 6.19 -6.34 -5.08
N ILE A 117 5.48 -6.24 -6.22
CA ILE A 117 4.03 -6.08 -6.21
C ILE A 117 3.34 -7.34 -5.68
N ASP A 118 3.84 -8.53 -6.02
CA ASP A 118 3.32 -9.80 -5.53
C ASP A 118 3.47 -9.91 -4.00
N SER A 119 4.63 -9.53 -3.43
CA SER A 119 4.84 -9.50 -1.99
C SER A 119 3.83 -8.62 -1.25
N TYR A 120 3.36 -7.53 -1.86
CA TYR A 120 2.36 -6.65 -1.24
C TYR A 120 0.93 -7.10 -1.48
N PHE A 121 0.57 -7.48 -2.71
CA PHE A 121 -0.83 -7.59 -3.11
C PHE A 121 -1.30 -9.02 -3.40
N SER A 122 -0.41 -9.95 -3.75
CA SER A 122 -0.80 -11.31 -4.13
C SER A 122 -1.19 -12.18 -2.93
N ASP A 123 -1.77 -13.34 -3.23
CA ASP A 123 -2.08 -14.43 -2.29
C ASP A 123 -0.85 -15.13 -1.71
N ASN A 124 0.33 -14.91 -2.31
CA ASN A 124 1.62 -15.37 -1.80
C ASN A 124 2.39 -14.26 -1.06
N GLY A 125 1.74 -13.11 -0.82
CA GLY A 125 2.27 -11.93 -0.14
C GLY A 125 1.51 -11.61 1.14
N ILE A 126 1.49 -10.33 1.50
CA ILE A 126 0.75 -9.81 2.68
C ILE A 126 -0.65 -9.28 2.35
N GLU A 127 -1.13 -9.54 1.14
CA GLU A 127 -2.52 -9.33 0.71
C GLU A 127 -3.10 -7.92 1.01
N TYR A 128 -2.36 -6.86 0.68
CA TYR A 128 -2.85 -5.48 0.76
C TYR A 128 -4.22 -5.33 0.08
N SER A 129 -5.14 -4.70 0.82
CA SER A 129 -6.56 -4.59 0.47
C SER A 129 -7.01 -3.13 0.30
N MET A 130 -6.13 -2.17 0.54
CA MET A 130 -6.35 -0.77 0.20
C MET A 130 -5.08 -0.14 -0.37
N ALA A 131 -5.25 0.94 -1.13
CA ALA A 131 -4.12 1.75 -1.56
C ALA A 131 -4.50 3.22 -1.74
N ARG A 132 -3.56 4.10 -1.40
CA ARG A 132 -3.67 5.53 -1.60
C ARG A 132 -3.09 5.93 -2.95
N ILE A 133 -3.80 6.79 -3.67
CA ILE A 133 -3.33 7.36 -4.94
C ILE A 133 -3.26 8.88 -4.77
N PRO A 134 -2.07 9.48 -4.80
CA PRO A 134 -1.97 10.94 -4.90
C PRO A 134 -2.64 11.44 -6.18
N ILE A 135 -3.39 12.53 -6.07
CA ILE A 135 -3.93 13.24 -7.23
C ILE A 135 -2.89 14.30 -7.60
N ALA A 136 -2.22 14.09 -8.73
CA ALA A 136 -1.03 14.81 -9.20
C ALA A 136 0.18 14.70 -8.25
N GLY A 137 1.09 15.68 -8.32
CA GLY A 137 2.38 15.65 -7.64
C GLY A 137 2.31 15.86 -6.13
N THR A 138 3.31 15.32 -5.44
CA THR A 138 3.50 15.47 -3.98
C THR A 138 4.95 15.86 -3.68
N ASP A 139 5.31 15.91 -2.41
CA ASP A 139 6.70 15.90 -1.95
C ASP A 139 7.52 14.66 -2.38
N PHE A 140 6.86 13.55 -2.71
CA PHE A 140 7.43 12.32 -3.30
C PHE A 140 7.29 12.30 -4.83
N SER A 141 7.51 13.45 -5.45
CA SER A 141 7.52 13.65 -6.90
C SER A 141 8.75 14.48 -7.29
N ASP A 142 9.34 14.20 -8.45
CA ASP A 142 10.54 14.90 -8.93
C ASP A 142 10.29 16.36 -9.33
N ARG A 143 9.03 16.72 -9.58
CA ARG A 143 8.61 18.06 -9.96
C ARG A 143 7.26 18.39 -9.33
N PRO A 144 6.97 19.67 -9.05
CA PRO A 144 5.61 20.10 -8.78
C PRO A 144 4.79 20.10 -10.08
N TYR A 145 3.56 19.58 -10.02
CA TYR A 145 2.62 19.59 -11.15
C TYR A 145 1.19 19.40 -10.68
N SER A 146 0.23 19.84 -11.49
CA SER A 146 -1.16 19.38 -11.44
C SER A 146 -1.55 18.72 -12.77
N TYR A 147 -2.82 18.33 -12.90
CA TYR A 147 -3.38 17.87 -14.16
C TYR A 147 -3.83 19.03 -15.05
N ASP A 148 -3.87 20.27 -14.56
CA ASP A 148 -4.36 21.43 -15.31
C ASP A 148 -3.52 22.69 -15.04
N ASP A 149 -2.29 22.68 -15.55
CA ASP A 149 -1.30 23.75 -15.29
C ASP A 149 -1.41 24.94 -16.28
N VAL A 150 -2.44 24.99 -17.14
CA VAL A 150 -2.71 26.14 -18.01
C VAL A 150 -3.43 27.23 -17.21
N ASP A 151 -2.80 28.41 -17.09
CA ASP A 151 -3.32 29.52 -16.28
C ASP A 151 -4.72 29.97 -16.75
N GLY A 152 -5.64 30.11 -15.79
CA GLY A 152 -7.00 30.58 -16.00
C GLY A 152 -7.96 29.58 -16.63
N ASP A 153 -7.61 28.30 -16.76
CA ASP A 153 -8.47 27.27 -17.36
C ASP A 153 -9.58 26.78 -16.41
N LEU A 154 -10.50 27.67 -16.04
CA LEU A 154 -11.62 27.36 -15.15
C LEU A 154 -12.54 26.24 -15.67
N GLU A 155 -12.55 26.02 -16.99
CA GLU A 155 -13.34 24.98 -17.66
C GLU A 155 -12.62 23.63 -17.75
N LEU A 156 -11.36 23.52 -17.29
CA LEU A 156 -10.55 22.31 -17.29
C LEU A 156 -10.42 21.70 -18.71
N LYS A 157 -10.22 22.55 -19.72
CA LYS A 157 -10.06 22.14 -21.13
C LYS A 157 -8.73 21.45 -21.38
N HIS A 158 -7.69 21.78 -20.62
CA HIS A 158 -6.35 21.23 -20.73
C HIS A 158 -6.04 20.20 -19.64
N PHE A 159 -7.04 19.80 -18.85
CA PHE A 159 -6.90 18.73 -17.87
C PHE A 159 -6.38 17.45 -18.54
N ALA A 160 -5.24 16.96 -18.06
CA ALA A 160 -4.66 15.72 -18.52
C ALA A 160 -3.85 15.04 -17.43
N LEU A 161 -3.99 13.71 -17.34
CA LEU A 161 -3.06 12.88 -16.60
C LEU A 161 -1.64 13.07 -17.12
N GLN A 162 -0.67 13.02 -16.22
CA GLN A 162 0.73 13.29 -16.56
C GLN A 162 1.50 12.00 -16.80
N LYS A 163 2.74 12.11 -17.27
CA LYS A 163 3.61 10.95 -17.53
C LYS A 163 3.78 10.09 -16.27
N GLU A 164 3.80 10.69 -15.09
CA GLU A 164 3.91 10.01 -13.80
C GLU A 164 2.71 9.06 -13.55
N ASP A 165 1.50 9.48 -13.95
CA ASP A 165 0.31 8.62 -13.90
C ASP A 165 0.37 7.50 -14.93
N LEU A 166 0.63 7.87 -16.18
CA LEU A 166 0.51 6.98 -17.34
C LEU A 166 1.61 5.93 -17.40
N GLU A 167 2.84 6.31 -17.04
CA GLU A 167 4.00 5.43 -17.14
C GLU A 167 4.30 4.69 -15.84
N TRP A 168 3.93 5.25 -14.68
CA TRP A 168 4.33 4.72 -13.38
C TRP A 168 3.13 4.26 -12.56
N LYS A 169 2.23 5.16 -12.14
CA LYS A 169 1.16 4.80 -11.19
C LYS A 169 0.17 3.78 -11.78
N ILE A 170 -0.42 4.09 -12.93
CA ILE A 170 -1.48 3.27 -13.53
C ILE A 170 -0.99 1.85 -13.86
N PRO A 171 0.17 1.63 -14.51
CA PRO A 171 0.65 0.28 -14.80
C PRO A 171 0.82 -0.59 -13.55
N TYR A 172 1.40 -0.05 -12.46
CA TYR A 172 1.59 -0.82 -11.24
C TYR A 172 0.29 -1.02 -10.44
N ILE A 173 -0.65 -0.07 -10.49
CA ILE A 173 -2.00 -0.25 -9.94
C ILE A 173 -2.73 -1.39 -10.68
N GLN A 174 -2.63 -1.44 -12.02
CA GLN A 174 -3.23 -2.52 -12.81
C GLN A 174 -2.58 -3.88 -12.50
N ARG A 175 -1.26 -3.93 -12.30
CA ARG A 175 -0.56 -5.15 -11.87
C ARG A 175 -1.05 -5.61 -10.50
N ALA A 176 -1.16 -4.70 -9.53
CA ALA A 176 -1.68 -5.00 -8.19
C ALA A 176 -3.12 -5.55 -8.24
N LEU A 177 -3.99 -4.92 -9.04
CA LEU A 177 -5.37 -5.38 -9.27
C LEU A 177 -5.44 -6.79 -9.88
N LYS A 178 -4.47 -7.14 -10.75
CA LYS A 178 -4.44 -8.44 -11.41
C LYS A 178 -4.06 -9.58 -10.45
N VAL A 179 -3.24 -9.31 -9.44
CA VAL A 179 -2.70 -10.34 -8.53
C VAL A 179 -3.47 -10.45 -7.23
N SER A 180 -4.19 -9.40 -6.86
CA SER A 180 -4.82 -9.39 -5.56
C SER A 180 -6.00 -10.36 -5.51
N PRO A 181 -6.07 -11.23 -4.49
CA PRO A 181 -7.26 -12.03 -4.25
C PRO A 181 -8.42 -11.18 -3.68
N HIS A 182 -8.15 -9.92 -3.30
CA HIS A 182 -9.11 -9.00 -2.71
C HIS A 182 -9.51 -7.87 -3.65
N LYS A 183 -10.72 -7.34 -3.44
CA LYS A 183 -11.10 -6.07 -4.06
C LYS A 183 -10.36 -4.91 -3.38
N ILE A 184 -9.28 -4.43 -4.01
CA ILE A 184 -8.50 -3.30 -3.50
C ILE A 184 -9.38 -2.05 -3.44
N LYS A 185 -9.43 -1.41 -2.27
CA LYS A 185 -10.11 -0.12 -2.08
C LYS A 185 -9.12 1.02 -2.29
N PHE A 186 -9.39 1.85 -3.29
CA PHE A 186 -8.57 3.04 -3.55
C PHE A 186 -9.18 4.30 -2.92
N PHE A 187 -8.31 5.22 -2.51
CA PHE A 187 -8.71 6.58 -2.22
C PHE A 187 -7.71 7.58 -2.80
N GLY A 188 -8.25 8.63 -3.40
CA GLY A 188 -7.50 9.75 -3.97
C GLY A 188 -7.30 10.86 -2.94
N SER A 189 -6.14 11.52 -2.96
CA SER A 189 -5.95 12.76 -2.20
C SER A 189 -4.96 13.68 -2.90
N PRO A 190 -5.33 14.95 -3.18
CA PRO A 190 -4.41 15.93 -3.75
C PRO A 190 -3.55 16.58 -2.66
N TRP A 191 -2.37 17.05 -3.05
CA TRP A 191 -1.54 17.92 -2.20
C TRP A 191 -1.83 19.40 -2.41
N SER A 192 -2.12 19.79 -3.64
CA SER A 192 -2.36 21.18 -4.03
C SER A 192 -3.30 21.22 -5.22
N PRO A 193 -4.19 22.24 -5.32
CA PRO A 193 -4.78 22.61 -6.60
C PRO A 193 -3.72 23.13 -7.58
N PRO A 194 -4.06 23.29 -8.87
CA PRO A 194 -3.22 24.03 -9.82
C PRO A 194 -2.76 25.37 -9.25
N SER A 195 -1.50 25.73 -9.50
CA SER A 195 -0.88 26.91 -8.89
C SER A 195 -1.66 28.20 -9.16
N TRP A 196 -2.23 28.35 -10.36
CA TRP A 196 -3.02 29.51 -10.76
C TRP A 196 -4.35 29.68 -10.02
N MET A 197 -4.87 28.59 -9.43
CA MET A 197 -6.06 28.62 -8.57
C MET A 197 -5.75 29.11 -7.15
N LYS A 198 -4.47 29.28 -6.79
CA LYS A 198 -4.06 29.66 -5.42
C LYS A 198 -3.70 31.13 -5.29
N THR A 199 -3.97 31.71 -4.11
CA THR A 199 -3.68 33.11 -3.82
C THR A 199 -2.20 33.48 -3.92
N ASN A 200 -1.31 32.51 -3.73
CA ASN A 200 0.14 32.70 -3.81
C ASN A 200 0.76 32.25 -5.14
N HIS A 201 -0.04 31.77 -6.10
CA HIS A 201 0.42 31.29 -7.41
C HIS A 201 1.53 30.23 -7.36
N MET A 202 1.59 29.44 -6.28
CA MET A 202 2.62 28.41 -6.06
C MET A 202 1.99 27.13 -5.53
N PHE A 203 2.54 25.97 -5.91
CA PHE A 203 2.11 24.68 -5.35
C PHE A 203 2.41 24.54 -3.85
N ASN A 204 3.51 25.15 -3.40
CA ASN A 204 4.01 25.10 -2.02
C ASN A 204 3.91 26.47 -1.33
N HIS A 205 4.50 26.58 -0.13
CA HIS A 205 4.56 27.81 0.68
C HIS A 205 3.18 28.38 1.10
N GLY A 206 2.20 27.51 1.35
CA GLY A 206 0.85 27.91 1.76
C GLY A 206 -0.03 28.31 0.57
N GLY A 207 -0.95 29.27 0.79
CA GLY A 207 -1.91 29.74 -0.20
C GLY A 207 -3.23 28.98 -0.17
N GLU A 208 -4.33 29.73 -0.24
CA GLU A 208 -5.69 29.22 -0.28
C GLU A 208 -6.22 29.29 -1.72
N LEU A 209 -7.33 28.62 -2.00
CA LEU A 209 -8.04 28.81 -3.27
C LEU A 209 -8.45 30.28 -3.41
N ARG A 210 -8.31 30.83 -4.61
CA ARG A 210 -8.74 32.19 -4.92
C ARG A 210 -10.27 32.30 -4.88
N GLY A 211 -10.74 33.52 -4.64
CA GLY A 211 -12.18 33.82 -4.62
C GLY A 211 -12.85 33.38 -3.32
N THR A 212 -14.13 33.04 -3.41
CA THR A 212 -14.97 32.67 -2.27
C THR A 212 -15.47 31.24 -2.40
N VAL A 213 -15.77 30.59 -1.28
CA VAL A 213 -16.42 29.27 -1.27
C VAL A 213 -17.69 29.32 -2.14
N GLY A 214 -17.81 28.38 -3.08
CA GLY A 214 -18.91 28.34 -4.06
C GLY A 214 -18.73 29.24 -5.29
N GLY A 215 -17.65 30.02 -5.36
CA GLY A 215 -17.25 30.78 -6.55
C GLY A 215 -16.57 29.91 -7.62
N GLU A 216 -16.15 30.56 -8.72
CA GLU A 216 -15.63 29.88 -9.92
C GLU A 216 -14.41 28.98 -9.65
N TYR A 217 -13.43 29.42 -8.86
CA TYR A 217 -12.24 28.63 -8.53
C TYR A 217 -12.56 27.41 -7.66
N TYR A 218 -13.48 27.55 -6.70
CA TYR A 218 -13.93 26.44 -5.86
C TYR A 218 -14.73 25.42 -6.68
N GLN A 219 -15.59 25.89 -7.59
CA GLN A 219 -16.35 25.01 -8.47
C GLN A 219 -15.43 24.29 -9.48
N SER A 220 -14.47 24.99 -10.07
CA SER A 220 -13.47 24.41 -10.96
C SER A 220 -12.62 23.37 -10.22
N TRP A 221 -12.17 23.66 -8.99
CA TRP A 221 -11.47 22.70 -8.16
C TRP A 221 -12.33 21.47 -7.80
N ALA A 222 -13.62 21.66 -7.51
CA ALA A 222 -14.52 20.52 -7.30
C ALA A 222 -14.67 19.67 -8.58
N ASN A 223 -14.79 20.29 -9.74
CA ASN A 223 -14.86 19.59 -11.04
C ASN A 223 -13.56 18.84 -11.36
N TYR A 224 -12.41 19.35 -10.91
CA TYR A 224 -11.10 18.71 -11.09
C TYR A 224 -11.06 17.33 -10.43
N PHE A 225 -11.75 17.10 -9.30
CA PHE A 225 -11.84 15.76 -8.69
C PHE A 225 -12.72 14.78 -9.46
N VAL A 226 -13.65 15.27 -10.29
CA VAL A 226 -14.59 14.46 -11.07
C VAL A 226 -13.96 13.99 -12.38
N LYS A 227 -13.12 14.84 -12.98
CA LYS A 227 -12.34 14.57 -14.19
C LYS A 227 -11.33 13.45 -13.98
#